data_AF-M0DZ74-F1
#
_entry.id   AF-M0DZ74-F1
#
_cell.length_a   1.000
_cell.length_b   1.000
_cell.length_c   1.000
_cell.angle_alpha   90.00
_cell.angle_beta   90.00
_cell.angle_gamma   90.00
#
_symmetry.space_group_name_H-M   'P 1'
#
loop_
_entity.id
_entity.type
_entity.pdbx_description
1 polymer ?
#
loop_
_entity_poly.entity_id
_entity_poly.type
_entity_poly.pdbx_seq_one_letter_code
_entity_poly.pdbx_strand_id
1 'polypeptide(L)'
;MTELDVREIPPNERHDRIHDAFDDLEPGESLTIVNDHDPKPLYYELSAEVPAFDDEAYAVEREGPERFVAELPKAASASEPETVRVDDIDGEPAAQAFPGSEPKTVRLSLPAGESVAEHDHPDRDVLFHALEGRFDVALDGEDHRVEAGELLRFDGERSVEPTAREDATALIVLAPRSEP
;
A
#
# COMPACT_ATOMS: atom_id res chain seq x y z
N MET A 1 -21.65 -6.19 1.62
CA MET A 1 -22.24 -5.41 2.74
C MET A 1 -23.22 -6.29 3.48
N THR A 2 -22.80 -6.72 4.67
CA THR A 2 -23.55 -7.65 5.54
C THR A 2 -24.14 -6.83 6.69
N GLU A 3 -25.39 -7.08 7.08
CA GLU A 3 -26.03 -6.36 8.21
C GLU A 3 -26.38 -7.34 9.33
N LEU A 4 -26.07 -6.95 10.58
CA LEU A 4 -26.33 -7.72 11.79
C LEU A 4 -27.00 -6.85 12.87
N ASP A 5 -28.26 -7.13 13.17
CA ASP A 5 -28.96 -6.48 14.29
C ASP A 5 -28.62 -7.19 15.61
N VAL A 6 -27.64 -6.67 16.33
CA VAL A 6 -27.14 -7.30 17.56
C VAL A 6 -28.10 -7.12 18.74
N ARG A 7 -29.13 -6.30 18.61
CA ARG A 7 -30.18 -6.14 19.62
C ARG A 7 -31.03 -7.39 19.76
N GLU A 8 -31.10 -8.20 18.71
CA GLU A 8 -31.80 -9.50 18.69
C GLU A 8 -30.96 -10.64 19.30
N ILE A 9 -29.69 -10.37 19.63
CA ILE A 9 -28.72 -11.35 20.13
C ILE A 9 -28.53 -11.17 21.65
N PRO A 10 -28.46 -12.26 22.44
CA PRO A 10 -28.15 -12.19 23.87
C PRO A 10 -26.85 -11.41 24.13
N PRO A 11 -26.79 -10.50 25.13
CA PRO A 11 -25.62 -9.64 25.34
C PRO A 11 -24.28 -10.36 25.45
N ASN A 12 -24.28 -11.55 26.05
CA ASN A 12 -23.09 -12.39 26.22
C ASN A 12 -22.65 -13.12 24.94
N GLU A 13 -23.46 -13.11 23.87
CA GLU A 13 -23.17 -13.73 22.58
C GLU A 13 -22.88 -12.69 21.48
N ARG A 14 -23.15 -11.39 21.74
CA ARG A 14 -23.03 -10.33 20.73
C ARG A 14 -21.61 -10.23 20.16
N HIS A 15 -20.60 -10.19 21.02
CA HIS A 15 -19.20 -10.06 20.57
C HIS A 15 -18.79 -11.24 19.70
N ASP A 16 -18.98 -12.47 20.18
CA ASP A 16 -18.66 -13.69 19.41
C ASP A 16 -19.32 -13.66 18.02
N ARG A 17 -20.60 -13.29 17.94
CA ARG A 17 -21.33 -13.19 16.67
C ARG A 17 -20.83 -12.09 15.74
N ILE A 18 -20.40 -10.95 16.29
CA ILE A 18 -19.84 -9.85 15.50
C ILE A 18 -18.48 -10.27 14.95
N HIS A 19 -17.63 -10.89 15.77
CA HIS A 19 -16.32 -11.40 15.34
C HIS A 19 -16.47 -12.47 14.26
N ASP A 20 -17.34 -13.47 14.47
CA ASP A 20 -17.64 -14.49 13.45
C ASP A 20 -18.10 -13.85 12.13
N ALA A 21 -19.05 -12.91 12.19
CA ALA A 21 -19.57 -12.23 11.02
C ALA A 21 -18.54 -11.34 10.32
N PHE A 22 -17.62 -10.74 11.07
CA PHE A 22 -16.52 -9.92 10.54
C PHE A 22 -15.42 -10.79 9.92
N ASP A 23 -15.10 -11.94 10.53
CA ASP A 23 -14.14 -12.90 10.01
C ASP A 23 -14.59 -13.51 8.68
N ASP A 24 -15.89 -13.75 8.53
CA ASP A 24 -16.50 -14.27 7.30
C ASP A 24 -16.52 -13.26 6.13
N LEU A 25 -16.29 -11.96 6.37
CA LEU A 25 -16.24 -10.96 5.30
C LEU A 25 -15.06 -11.19 4.35
N GLU A 26 -15.28 -10.91 3.07
CA GLU A 26 -14.18 -10.76 2.13
C GLU A 26 -13.42 -9.45 2.43
N PRO A 27 -12.10 -9.38 2.19
CA PRO A 27 -11.35 -8.15 2.35
C PRO A 27 -11.91 -7.01 1.48
N GLY A 28 -12.07 -5.81 2.05
CA GLY A 28 -12.69 -4.67 1.39
C GLY A 28 -14.22 -4.61 1.52
N GLU A 29 -14.85 -5.60 2.16
CA GLU A 29 -16.26 -5.52 2.56
C GLU A 29 -16.45 -4.88 3.94
N SER A 30 -17.67 -4.43 4.22
CA SER A 30 -18.08 -3.92 5.53
C SER A 30 -19.21 -4.75 6.15
N LEU A 31 -19.15 -4.91 7.48
CA LEU A 31 -20.24 -5.38 8.33
C LEU A 31 -20.93 -4.18 8.98
N THR A 32 -22.23 -4.03 8.77
CA THR A 32 -23.05 -3.04 9.46
C THR A 32 -23.70 -3.69 10.68
N ILE A 33 -23.47 -3.16 11.88
CA ILE A 33 -24.15 -3.59 13.10
C ILE A 33 -25.19 -2.57 13.55
N VAL A 34 -26.34 -3.05 14.04
CA VAL A 34 -27.34 -2.22 14.72
C VAL A 34 -27.32 -2.55 16.21
N ASN A 35 -26.92 -1.59 17.04
CA ASN A 35 -26.75 -1.75 18.49
C ASN A 35 -27.73 -0.86 19.27
N ASP A 36 -28.05 -1.26 20.51
CA ASP A 36 -28.92 -0.51 21.43
C ASP A 36 -28.18 0.58 22.22
N HIS A 37 -26.85 0.59 22.15
CA HIS A 37 -25.97 1.55 22.78
C HIS A 37 -24.78 1.89 21.87
N ASP A 38 -24.03 2.92 22.26
CA ASP A 38 -22.81 3.33 21.56
C ASP A 38 -21.78 2.19 21.54
N PRO A 39 -21.34 1.70 20.36
CA PRO A 39 -20.41 0.59 20.23
C PRO A 39 -18.94 0.95 20.49
N LYS A 40 -18.66 2.10 21.12
CA LYS A 40 -17.29 2.53 21.47
C LYS A 40 -16.41 1.45 22.11
N PRO A 41 -16.88 0.60 23.05
CA PRO A 41 -16.04 -0.48 23.59
C PRO A 41 -15.62 -1.51 22.53
N LEU A 42 -16.55 -1.88 21.64
CA LEU A 42 -16.29 -2.80 20.53
C LEU A 42 -15.30 -2.21 19.53
N TYR A 43 -15.44 -0.91 19.21
CA TYR A 43 -14.48 -0.21 18.36
C TYR A 43 -13.04 -0.33 18.89
N TYR A 44 -12.83 -0.09 20.19
CA TYR A 44 -11.49 -0.21 20.78
C TYR A 44 -10.96 -1.64 20.82
N GLU A 45 -11.84 -2.63 20.99
CA GLU A 45 -11.48 -4.05 20.92
C GLU A 45 -11.00 -4.42 19.52
N LEU A 46 -11.80 -4.13 18.48
CA LEU A 46 -11.45 -4.43 17.08
C LEU A 46 -10.17 -3.71 16.65
N SER A 47 -10.04 -2.42 16.95
CA SER A 47 -8.85 -1.62 16.61
C SER A 47 -7.57 -2.16 17.27
N ALA A 48 -7.66 -2.75 18.47
CA ALA A 48 -6.51 -3.31 19.16
C ALA A 48 -6.17 -4.75 18.76
N GLU A 49 -7.18 -5.56 18.41
CA GLU A 49 -7.02 -7.01 18.30
C GLU A 49 -7.18 -7.56 16.89
N VAL A 50 -7.76 -6.81 15.96
CA VAL A 50 -8.09 -7.27 14.60
C VAL A 50 -7.31 -6.46 13.56
N PRO A 51 -6.14 -6.93 13.08
CA PRO A 51 -5.33 -6.22 12.09
C PRO A 51 -6.04 -5.94 10.76
N ALA A 52 -7.08 -6.71 10.44
CA ALA A 52 -7.88 -6.54 9.23
C ALA A 52 -9.03 -5.53 9.40
N PHE A 53 -9.22 -4.95 10.58
CA PHE A 53 -10.20 -3.89 10.80
C PHE A 53 -9.63 -2.54 10.36
N ASP A 54 -10.36 -1.84 9.49
CA ASP A 54 -9.99 -0.51 9.02
C ASP A 54 -10.60 0.53 9.98
N ASP A 55 -9.81 0.99 10.94
CA ASP A 55 -10.25 1.93 11.96
C ASP A 55 -10.38 3.38 11.44
N GLU A 56 -9.72 3.70 10.31
CA GLU A 56 -9.82 4.99 9.63
C GLU A 56 -11.15 5.13 8.88
N ALA A 57 -11.66 4.03 8.32
CA ALA A 57 -12.94 4.00 7.60
C ALA A 57 -14.15 3.68 8.50
N TYR A 58 -13.95 3.35 9.77
CA TYR A 58 -15.02 3.09 10.73
C TYR A 58 -15.98 4.29 10.88
N ALA A 59 -17.29 4.02 10.85
CA ALA A 59 -18.32 5.02 11.03
C ALA A 59 -19.42 4.55 11.97
N VAL A 60 -20.01 5.47 12.74
CA VAL A 60 -21.20 5.20 13.55
C VAL A 60 -22.20 6.35 13.46
N GLU A 61 -23.46 6.01 13.18
CA GLU A 61 -24.59 6.92 13.19
C GLU A 61 -25.55 6.57 14.33
N ARG A 62 -26.07 7.59 15.01
CA ARG A 62 -27.11 7.42 16.03
C ARG A 62 -28.48 7.78 15.46
N GLU A 63 -29.32 6.78 15.24
CA GLU A 63 -30.68 6.90 14.71
C GLU A 63 -31.74 6.90 15.83
N GLY A 64 -31.68 7.89 16.71
CA GLY A 64 -32.60 8.03 17.85
C GLY A 64 -31.98 7.60 19.19
N PRO A 65 -32.80 7.41 20.24
CA PRO A 65 -32.26 7.28 21.60
C PRO A 65 -31.48 5.98 21.84
N GLU A 66 -31.91 4.87 21.22
CA GLU A 66 -31.47 3.48 21.50
C GLU A 66 -31.17 2.71 20.20
N ARG A 67 -30.68 3.41 19.17
CA ARG A 67 -30.32 2.81 17.88
C ARG A 67 -29.04 3.44 17.36
N PHE A 68 -28.00 2.64 17.31
CA PHE A 68 -26.68 3.00 16.79
C PHE A 68 -26.36 2.06 15.64
N VAL A 69 -26.11 2.61 14.46
CA VAL A 69 -25.74 1.86 13.27
C VAL A 69 -24.25 2.11 13.06
N ALA A 70 -23.43 1.07 13.23
CA ALA A 70 -21.98 1.17 13.02
C ALA A 70 -21.56 0.34 11.83
N GLU A 71 -20.71 0.93 10.99
CA GLU A 71 -20.06 0.27 9.87
C GLU A 71 -18.66 -0.17 10.31
N LEU A 72 -18.41 -1.47 10.20
CA LEU A 72 -17.15 -2.14 10.53
C LEU A 72 -16.50 -2.60 9.22
N PRO A 73 -15.69 -1.75 8.57
CA PRO A 73 -14.99 -2.12 7.34
C PRO A 73 -13.83 -3.08 7.63
N LYS A 74 -13.72 -4.10 6.78
CA LYS A 74 -12.55 -4.97 6.72
C LYS A 74 -11.60 -4.40 5.69
N ALA A 75 -10.38 -4.10 6.10
CA ALA A 75 -9.32 -3.60 5.23
C ALA A 75 -9.24 -4.47 3.98
N ALA A 76 -9.12 -3.84 2.81
CA ALA A 76 -8.84 -4.55 1.59
C ALA A 76 -7.55 -5.37 1.77
N SER A 77 -7.59 -6.64 1.39
CA SER A 77 -6.39 -7.47 1.42
C SER A 77 -5.40 -6.84 0.47
N ALA A 78 -4.11 -6.90 0.82
CA ALA A 78 -3.06 -6.79 -0.18
C ALA A 78 -3.45 -7.70 -1.36
N SER A 79 -3.38 -7.17 -2.58
CA SER A 79 -3.80 -7.85 -3.82
C SER A 79 -3.32 -9.31 -3.87
N GLU A 80 -4.07 -10.17 -4.58
CA GLU A 80 -3.60 -11.51 -4.92
C GLU A 80 -2.15 -11.45 -5.44
N PRO A 81 -1.31 -12.46 -5.16
CA PRO A 81 0.09 -12.41 -5.55
C PRO A 81 0.23 -12.28 -7.07
N GLU A 82 0.74 -11.14 -7.51
CA GLU A 82 1.02 -10.85 -8.92
C GLU A 82 2.45 -11.27 -9.27
N THR A 83 2.69 -11.69 -10.51
CA THR A 83 4.04 -12.01 -11.00
C THR A 83 4.20 -11.55 -12.43
N VAL A 84 5.30 -10.84 -12.71
CA VAL A 84 5.71 -10.41 -14.04
C VAL A 84 7.21 -10.68 -14.19
N ARG A 85 7.68 -11.07 -15.39
CA ARG A 85 9.12 -11.12 -15.66
C ARG A 85 9.59 -9.74 -16.04
N VAL A 86 10.77 -9.34 -15.58
CA VAL A 86 11.32 -8.01 -15.89
C VAL A 86 11.47 -7.79 -17.40
N ASP A 87 11.87 -8.82 -18.14
CA ASP A 87 12.02 -8.77 -19.60
C ASP A 87 10.70 -8.60 -20.35
N ASP A 88 9.57 -8.94 -19.72
CA ASP A 88 8.23 -8.85 -20.30
C ASP A 88 7.55 -7.49 -19.97
N ILE A 89 8.25 -6.56 -19.28
CA ILE A 89 7.72 -5.23 -18.95
C ILE A 89 7.98 -4.27 -20.11
N ASP A 90 6.96 -4.10 -20.96
CA ASP A 90 7.02 -3.24 -22.15
C ASP A 90 6.84 -1.74 -21.84
N GLY A 91 7.69 -0.91 -22.43
CA GLY A 91 7.61 0.56 -22.37
C GLY A 91 8.98 1.19 -22.13
N GLU A 92 9.28 2.25 -22.88
CA GLU A 92 10.56 2.97 -22.83
C GLU A 92 10.34 4.48 -22.61
N PRO A 93 11.22 5.15 -21.85
CA PRO A 93 12.35 4.57 -21.11
C PRO A 93 11.91 3.85 -19.82
N ALA A 94 10.69 4.09 -19.33
CA ALA A 94 10.20 3.55 -18.06
C ALA A 94 8.80 2.93 -18.16
N ALA A 95 8.59 1.80 -17.48
CA ALA A 95 7.33 1.07 -17.45
C ALA A 95 7.03 0.49 -16.07
N GLN A 96 5.76 0.44 -15.68
CA GLN A 96 5.34 -0.08 -14.37
C GLN A 96 5.19 -1.60 -14.41
N ALA A 97 5.77 -2.29 -13.43
CA ALA A 97 5.67 -3.74 -13.29
C ALA A 97 4.27 -4.19 -12.84
N PHE A 98 3.64 -3.42 -11.94
CA PHE A 98 2.32 -3.68 -11.37
C PHE A 98 1.46 -2.41 -11.43
N PRO A 99 0.83 -2.11 -12.58
CA PRO A 99 0.09 -0.87 -12.75
C PRO A 99 -1.06 -0.72 -11.74
N GLY A 100 -1.01 0.34 -10.94
CA GLY A 100 -2.05 0.64 -9.94
C GLY A 100 -1.87 -0.06 -8.58
N SER A 101 -0.82 -0.87 -8.41
CA SER A 101 -0.49 -1.53 -7.14
C SER A 101 0.70 -0.84 -6.44
N GLU A 102 0.69 -0.88 -5.11
CA GLU A 102 1.84 -0.47 -4.27
C GLU A 102 2.63 -1.72 -3.81
N PRO A 103 3.96 -1.62 -3.57
CA PRO A 103 4.78 -0.44 -3.84
C PRO A 103 4.96 -0.21 -5.35
N LYS A 104 4.94 1.07 -5.77
CA LYS A 104 5.17 1.41 -7.16
C LYS A 104 6.52 0.85 -7.62
N THR A 105 6.49 -0.04 -8.59
CA THR A 105 7.66 -0.74 -9.11
C THR A 105 7.83 -0.43 -10.60
N VAL A 106 8.99 0.07 -10.99
CA VAL A 106 9.27 0.60 -12.33
C VAL A 106 10.51 -0.08 -12.91
N ARG A 107 10.41 -0.59 -14.13
CA ARG A 107 11.55 -0.96 -14.95
C ARG A 107 12.00 0.25 -15.74
N LEU A 108 13.25 0.66 -15.59
CA LEU A 108 13.90 1.70 -16.36
C LEU A 108 14.89 1.05 -17.33
N SER A 109 14.90 1.48 -18.58
CA SER A 109 15.94 1.10 -19.55
C SER A 109 16.35 2.27 -20.40
N LEU A 110 17.66 2.42 -20.50
CA LEU A 110 18.29 3.55 -21.14
C LEU A 110 19.44 3.05 -22.02
N PRO A 111 19.50 3.48 -23.29
CA PRO A 111 20.71 3.35 -24.09
C PRO A 111 21.90 4.08 -23.46
N ALA A 112 23.11 3.68 -23.85
CA ALA A 112 24.34 4.32 -23.42
C ALA A 112 24.32 5.85 -23.66
N GLY A 113 24.50 6.63 -22.60
CA GLY A 113 24.55 8.09 -22.63
C GLY A 113 23.20 8.80 -22.47
N GLU A 114 22.09 8.07 -22.49
CA GLU A 114 20.76 8.63 -22.21
C GLU A 114 20.55 8.82 -20.70
N SER A 115 19.71 9.79 -20.34
CA SER A 115 19.35 10.10 -18.95
C SER A 115 17.85 10.34 -18.79
N VAL A 116 17.36 10.17 -17.56
CA VAL A 116 16.04 10.68 -17.17
C VAL A 116 16.25 12.04 -16.53
N ALA A 117 15.54 13.06 -17.02
CA ALA A 117 15.64 14.43 -16.50
C ALA A 117 15.45 14.49 -14.97
N GLU A 118 16.13 15.43 -14.33
CA GLU A 118 16.06 15.64 -12.88
C GLU A 118 14.59 15.78 -12.40
N HIS A 119 14.25 15.03 -11.36
CA HIS A 119 12.93 15.02 -10.72
C HIS A 119 13.03 14.50 -9.28
N ASP A 120 11.92 14.49 -8.55
CA ASP A 120 11.81 13.99 -7.18
C ASP A 120 10.61 13.03 -7.00
N HIS A 121 10.58 12.38 -5.84
CA HIS A 121 9.57 11.39 -5.45
C HIS A 121 9.10 11.65 -4.01
N PRO A 122 8.31 12.71 -3.79
CA PRO A 122 7.92 13.12 -2.44
C PRO A 122 7.16 12.00 -1.73
N ASP A 123 7.33 11.93 -0.41
CA ASP A 123 6.73 10.91 0.46
C ASP A 123 7.15 9.45 0.16
N ARG A 124 8.24 9.24 -0.58
CA ARG A 124 8.76 7.90 -0.91
C ARG A 124 10.12 7.60 -0.32
N ASP A 125 10.34 6.33 0.00
CA ASP A 125 11.66 5.71 0.07
C ASP A 125 11.95 5.04 -1.27
N VAL A 126 13.08 5.37 -1.90
CA VAL A 126 13.43 4.87 -3.23
C VAL A 126 14.56 3.83 -3.12
N LEU A 127 14.35 2.69 -3.77
CA LEU A 127 15.37 1.66 -3.97
C LEU A 127 15.61 1.52 -5.47
N PHE A 128 16.82 1.87 -5.92
CA PHE A 128 17.29 1.71 -7.28
C PHE A 128 18.17 0.46 -7.37
N HIS A 129 17.77 -0.52 -8.19
CA HIS A 129 18.55 -1.73 -8.44
C HIS A 129 19.01 -1.76 -9.90
N ALA A 130 20.31 -1.65 -10.15
CA ALA A 130 20.83 -1.90 -11.49
C ALA A 130 20.85 -3.41 -11.76
N LEU A 131 20.07 -3.84 -12.74
CA LEU A 131 20.01 -5.24 -13.18
C LEU A 131 21.11 -5.53 -14.19
N GLU A 132 21.30 -4.61 -15.13
CA GLU A 132 22.25 -4.71 -16.22
C GLU A 132 22.94 -3.36 -16.46
N GLY A 133 24.18 -3.40 -16.95
CA GLY A 133 24.97 -2.22 -17.26
C GLY A 133 25.40 -1.42 -16.03
N ARG A 134 25.60 -0.11 -16.24
CA ARG A 134 26.03 0.83 -15.21
C ARG A 134 25.27 2.15 -15.33
N PHE A 135 24.83 2.64 -14.18
CA PHE A 135 24.27 3.97 -14.01
C PHE A 135 25.20 4.86 -13.18
N ASP A 136 25.25 6.14 -13.53
CA ASP A 136 25.60 7.19 -12.58
C ASP A 136 24.29 7.87 -12.20
N VAL A 137 23.92 7.79 -10.92
CA VAL A 137 22.69 8.34 -10.36
C VAL A 137 23.06 9.60 -9.58
N ALA A 138 22.77 10.77 -10.13
CA ALA A 138 22.99 12.02 -9.44
C ALA A 138 21.87 12.23 -8.41
N LEU A 139 22.23 12.40 -7.12
CA LEU A 139 21.32 12.74 -6.04
C LEU A 139 21.66 14.13 -5.51
N ASP A 140 20.75 15.10 -5.64
CA ASP A 140 21.01 16.51 -5.33
C ASP A 140 22.28 17.06 -6.05
N GLY A 141 22.55 16.52 -7.25
CA GLY A 141 23.74 16.83 -8.05
C GLY A 141 25.03 16.08 -7.67
N GLU A 142 25.01 15.17 -6.69
CA GLU A 142 26.14 14.29 -6.35
C GLU A 142 26.03 12.94 -7.05
N ASP A 143 27.03 12.58 -7.87
CA ASP A 143 27.02 11.31 -8.61
C ASP A 143 27.30 10.09 -7.73
N HIS A 144 26.37 9.13 -7.75
CA HIS A 144 26.53 7.80 -7.18
C HIS A 144 26.57 6.74 -8.28
N ARG A 145 27.68 6.02 -8.39
CA ARG A 145 27.80 4.89 -9.32
C ARG A 145 27.00 3.69 -8.80
N VAL A 146 26.21 3.07 -9.68
CA VAL A 146 25.47 1.83 -9.42
C VAL A 146 25.67 0.86 -10.58
N GLU A 147 26.33 -0.27 -10.32
CA GLU A 147 26.62 -1.32 -11.31
C GLU A 147 25.62 -2.47 -11.23
N ALA A 148 25.55 -3.29 -12.28
CA ALA A 148 24.73 -4.50 -12.30
C ALA A 148 24.93 -5.36 -11.04
N GLY A 149 23.82 -5.65 -10.35
CA GLY A 149 23.79 -6.37 -9.07
C GLY A 149 23.81 -5.46 -7.83
N GLU A 150 24.03 -4.16 -7.98
CA GLU A 150 24.08 -3.22 -6.87
C GLU A 150 22.72 -2.54 -6.60
N LEU A 151 22.59 -2.05 -5.37
CA LEU A 151 21.41 -1.35 -4.86
C LEU A 151 21.83 0.00 -4.32
N LEU A 152 21.08 1.05 -4.68
CA LEU A 152 21.16 2.37 -4.08
C LEU A 152 19.81 2.71 -3.44
N ARG A 153 19.79 2.98 -2.15
CA ARG A 153 18.61 3.46 -1.43
C ARG A 153 18.78 4.93 -1.06
N PHE A 154 17.74 5.72 -1.28
CA PHE A 154 17.74 7.13 -0.92
C PHE A 154 16.33 7.63 -0.56
N ASP A 155 16.31 8.78 0.11
CA ASP A 155 15.09 9.51 0.46
C ASP A 155 14.52 10.18 -0.80
N GLY A 156 13.24 9.97 -1.10
CA GLY A 156 12.59 10.51 -2.31
C GLY A 156 12.41 12.03 -2.35
N GLU A 157 12.70 12.75 -1.26
CA GLU A 157 12.76 14.22 -1.24
C GLU A 157 14.00 14.76 -1.99
N ARG A 158 15.01 13.91 -2.24
CA ARG A 158 16.20 14.28 -3.02
C ARG A 158 15.87 14.39 -4.49
N SER A 159 16.48 15.36 -5.18
CA SER A 159 16.44 15.35 -6.65
C SER A 159 17.25 14.16 -7.17
N VAL A 160 16.77 13.52 -8.24
CA VAL A 160 17.40 12.37 -8.86
C VAL A 160 17.48 12.51 -10.38
N GLU A 161 18.66 12.25 -10.93
CA GLU A 161 18.93 12.19 -12.38
C GLU A 161 19.79 10.95 -12.69
N PRO A 162 19.20 9.82 -13.11
CA PRO A 162 19.95 8.65 -13.52
C PRO A 162 20.42 8.79 -14.97
N THR A 163 21.71 8.55 -15.21
CA THR A 163 22.32 8.48 -16.54
C THR A 163 22.93 7.10 -16.78
N ALA A 164 22.58 6.46 -17.89
CA ALA A 164 23.18 5.20 -18.29
C ALA A 164 24.55 5.43 -18.92
N ARG A 165 25.58 4.72 -18.45
CA ARG A 165 26.95 4.84 -18.99
C ARG A 165 27.25 3.81 -20.08
N GLU A 166 26.42 2.80 -20.17
CA GLU A 166 26.31 1.78 -21.22
C GLU A 166 24.83 1.42 -21.34
N ASP A 167 24.42 0.61 -22.31
CA ASP A 167 23.03 0.13 -22.36
C ASP A 167 22.72 -0.56 -21.03
N ALA A 168 21.73 -0.06 -20.30
CA ALA A 168 21.52 -0.42 -18.91
C ALA A 168 20.03 -0.52 -18.55
N THR A 169 19.73 -1.43 -17.63
CA THR A 169 18.38 -1.68 -17.13
C THR A 169 18.40 -1.67 -15.60
N ALA A 170 17.42 -0.99 -15.01
CA ALA A 170 17.23 -0.93 -13.58
C ALA A 170 15.79 -1.27 -13.19
N LEU A 171 15.62 -1.83 -11.98
CA LEU A 171 14.35 -1.96 -11.30
C LEU A 171 14.31 -0.97 -10.14
N ILE A 172 13.31 -0.11 -10.12
CA ILE A 172 13.15 0.96 -9.14
C ILE A 172 11.89 0.68 -8.34
N VAL A 173 12.02 0.61 -7.01
CA VAL A 173 10.90 0.47 -6.08
C VAL A 173 10.74 1.78 -5.33
N LEU A 174 9.53 2.35 -5.37
CA LEU A 174 9.15 3.57 -4.67
C LEU A 174 8.14 3.20 -3.59
N ALA A 175 8.62 2.88 -2.40
CA ALA A 175 7.77 2.54 -1.28
C ALA A 175 7.21 3.81 -0.62
N PRO A 176 5.93 3.85 -0.22
CA PRO A 176 5.43 4.90 0.67
C PRO A 176 6.30 4.97 1.92
N ARG A 177 6.66 6.18 2.35
CA ARG A 177 7.40 6.39 3.59
C ARG A 177 6.51 5.99 4.77
N SER A 178 6.88 4.94 5.50
CA SER A 178 6.21 4.60 6.76
C SER A 178 6.63 5.59 7.84
N GLU A 179 5.69 6.05 8.66
CA GLU A 179 6.03 6.73 9.91
C GLU A 179 6.77 5.73 10.83
N PRO A 180 7.86 6.17 11.50
CA PRO A 180 8.72 5.29 12.30
C PRO A 180 8.09 4.80 13.61
#